data_AF-A0A2V5X8M7-F1
#
_entry.id   AF-A0A2V5X8M7-F1
#
_cell.length_a   1.000
_cell.length_b   1.000
_cell.length_c   1.000
_cell.angle_alpha   90.00
_cell.angle_beta   90.00
_cell.angle_gamma   90.00
#
_symmetry.space_group_name_H-M   'P 1'
#
loop_
_entity.id
_entity.type
_entity.pdbx_description
1 polymer ?
#
loop_
_entity_poly.entity_id
_entity_poly.type
_entity_poly.pdbx_seq_one_letter_code
_entity_poly.pdbx_strand_id
1 'polypeptide(L)'
;DCCGATSPAAQEAALSRMVQAGAVRLTTIGALLEWQRDWAKREHYDALMGILKQQGGAYGVGVEYAYTMVHHAPQSAQKPQVVPKKVAGDGHGRGVTPVATPANR
;
A
#
# COMPACT_ATOMS: atom_id res chain seq x y z
N ASP A 1 5.69 8.10 -10.97
CA ASP A 1 4.83 8.76 -9.96
C ASP A 1 5.54 9.92 -9.27
N CYS A 2 6.87 9.92 -9.16
CA CYS A 2 7.64 11.03 -8.58
C CYS A 2 7.84 12.29 -9.46
N CYS A 3 7.25 12.33 -10.66
CA CYS A 3 7.43 13.43 -11.61
C CYS A 3 6.07 14.09 -11.85
N GLY A 4 5.96 15.41 -11.71
CA GLY A 4 4.72 16.16 -11.92
C GLY A 4 4.90 17.29 -12.93
N ALA A 5 3.81 17.64 -13.61
CA ALA A 5 3.70 18.80 -14.48
C ALA A 5 2.50 19.65 -14.05
N THR A 6 2.43 20.88 -14.56
CA THR A 6 1.36 21.84 -14.24
C THR A 6 -0.03 21.39 -14.67
N SER A 7 -0.14 20.43 -15.59
CA SER A 7 -1.41 19.81 -15.99
C SER A 7 -1.20 18.36 -16.48
N PRO A 8 -2.26 17.52 -16.51
CA PRO A 8 -2.18 16.18 -17.08
C PRO A 8 -1.75 16.18 -18.56
N ALA A 9 -2.24 17.13 -19.34
CA ALA A 9 -1.86 17.26 -20.75
C ALA A 9 -0.36 17.59 -20.92
N ALA A 10 0.19 18.46 -20.07
CA ALA A 10 1.61 18.77 -20.06
C ALA A 10 2.47 17.56 -19.63
N GLN A 11 2.00 16.80 -18.63
CA GLN A 11 2.66 15.58 -18.19
C GLN A 11 2.73 14.54 -19.32
N GLU A 12 1.61 14.25 -19.99
CA GLU A 12 1.56 13.27 -21.08
C GLU A 12 2.43 13.68 -22.27
N ALA A 13 2.45 14.98 -22.61
CA ALA A 13 3.32 15.50 -23.67
C ALA A 13 4.81 15.42 -23.31
N ALA A 14 5.18 15.61 -22.05
CA ALA A 14 6.56 15.42 -21.58
C ALA A 14 6.96 13.94 -21.62
N LEU A 15 6.12 13.05 -21.09
CA LEU A 15 6.37 11.60 -21.08
C LEU A 15 6.46 11.03 -22.49
N SER A 16 5.62 11.50 -23.43
CA SER A 16 5.67 11.08 -24.84
C SER A 16 7.01 11.43 -25.49
N ARG A 17 7.55 12.64 -25.23
CA ARG A 17 8.86 13.06 -25.73
C ARG A 17 10.01 12.24 -25.15
N MET A 18 9.94 11.92 -23.85
CA MET A 18 10.93 11.07 -23.20
C MET A 18 10.97 9.66 -23.80
N VAL A 19 9.80 9.06 -24.04
CA VAL A 19 9.70 7.73 -24.67
C VAL A 19 10.22 7.75 -26.11
N GLN A 20 9.93 8.80 -26.89
CA GLN A 20 10.50 8.97 -28.24
C GLN A 20 12.02 9.06 -28.23
N ALA A 21 12.60 9.64 -27.17
CA ALA A 21 14.05 9.68 -26.96
C ALA A 21 14.64 8.35 -26.41
N GLY A 22 13.82 7.31 -26.23
CA GLY A 22 14.25 5.99 -25.76
C GLY A 22 14.17 5.78 -24.24
N ALA A 23 13.61 6.72 -23.47
CA ALA A 23 13.45 6.53 -22.04
C ALA A 23 12.38 5.47 -21.71
N VAL A 24 12.68 4.60 -20.76
CA VAL A 24 11.74 3.61 -20.23
C VAL A 24 10.96 4.23 -19.06
N ARG A 25 9.64 4.15 -19.11
CA ARG A 25 8.78 4.63 -18.02
C ARG A 25 8.74 3.59 -16.92
N LEU A 26 8.96 4.03 -15.67
CA LEU A 26 8.86 3.19 -14.49
C LEU A 26 8.23 3.94 -13.32
N THR A 27 7.82 3.19 -12.30
CA THR A 27 7.31 3.70 -11.02
C THR A 27 8.31 3.44 -9.91
N THR A 28 8.19 4.17 -8.80
CA THR A 28 9.13 4.06 -7.67
C THR A 28 9.31 2.64 -7.16
N ILE A 29 8.22 1.90 -6.96
CA ILE A 29 8.27 0.51 -6.49
C ILE A 29 8.89 -0.42 -7.55
N GLY A 30 8.59 -0.22 -8.83
CA GLY A 30 9.24 -0.97 -9.92
C GLY A 30 10.76 -0.77 -9.92
N ALA A 31 11.21 0.48 -9.82
CA ALA A 31 12.63 0.83 -9.73
C ALA A 31 13.31 0.13 -8.55
N LEU A 32 12.67 0.23 -7.38
CA LEU A 32 13.22 -0.31 -6.16
C LEU A 32 13.38 -1.83 -6.22
N LEU A 33 12.39 -2.55 -6.74
CA LEU A 33 12.43 -4.00 -6.85
C LEU A 33 13.44 -4.49 -7.89
N GLU A 34 13.78 -3.67 -8.89
CA GLU A 34 14.88 -3.95 -9.81
C GLU A 34 16.25 -3.86 -9.12
N TRP A 35 16.43 -2.90 -8.22
CA TRP A 35 17.64 -2.79 -7.40
C TRP A 35 17.71 -3.87 -6.33
N GLN A 36 16.59 -4.13 -5.66
CA GLN A 36 16.42 -5.18 -4.66
C GLN A 36 16.14 -6.55 -5.32
N ARG A 37 16.86 -6.87 -6.41
CA ARG A 37 16.79 -8.19 -7.06
C ARG A 37 17.26 -9.33 -6.14
N ASP A 38 18.16 -9.01 -5.21
CA ASP A 38 18.73 -9.96 -4.25
C ASP A 38 18.30 -9.58 -2.82
N TRP A 39 17.48 -10.44 -2.21
CA TRP A 39 17.00 -10.28 -0.83
C TRP A 39 17.92 -10.93 0.21
N ALA A 40 19.06 -11.51 -0.21
CA ALA A 40 20.09 -12.00 0.70
C ALA A 40 20.89 -10.85 1.32
N LYS A 41 21.03 -9.71 0.62
CA LYS A 41 21.73 -8.52 1.12
C LYS A 41 20.80 -7.64 1.94
N ARG A 42 20.96 -7.68 3.26
CA ARG A 42 20.04 -7.04 4.22
C ARG A 42 20.55 -5.79 4.90
N GLU A 43 21.72 -5.29 4.52
CA GLU A 43 22.37 -4.13 5.16
C GLU A 43 21.46 -2.90 5.27
N HIS A 44 20.59 -2.68 4.28
CA HIS A 44 19.63 -1.56 4.25
C HIS A 44 18.16 -2.00 4.24
N TYR A 45 17.88 -3.28 4.48
CA TYR A 45 16.54 -3.85 4.35
C TYR A 45 15.55 -3.22 5.32
N ASP A 46 15.90 -3.11 6.61
CA ASP A 46 14.98 -2.59 7.63
C ASP A 46 14.66 -1.10 7.42
N ALA A 47 15.68 -0.31 7.05
CA ALA A 47 15.50 1.10 6.72
C ALA A 47 14.58 1.27 5.50
N LEU A 48 14.78 0.44 4.47
CA LEU A 48 13.96 0.46 3.26
C LEU A 48 12.51 0.03 3.56
N MET A 49 12.32 -1.03 4.34
CA MET A 49 10.99 -1.49 4.76
C MET A 49 10.25 -0.44 5.58
N GLY A 50 10.96 0.32 6.42
CA GLY A 50 10.38 1.45 7.16
C GLY A 50 9.80 2.52 6.24
N ILE A 51 10.54 2.90 5.19
CA ILE A 51 10.08 3.88 4.19
C ILE A 51 8.89 3.32 3.41
N LEU A 52 8.97 2.07 2.95
CA LEU A 52 7.91 1.44 2.16
C LEU A 52 6.61 1.25 2.94
N LYS A 53 6.68 0.91 4.23
CA LYS A 53 5.48 0.84 5.08
C LYS A 53 4.74 2.18 5.15
N GLN A 54 5.45 3.30 5.13
CA GLN A 54 4.86 4.64 5.22
C GLN A 54 4.42 5.20 3.87
N GLN A 55 5.22 5.03 2.83
CA GLN A 55 5.07 5.73 1.54
C GLN A 55 4.70 4.80 0.38
N GLY A 56 4.83 3.48 0.55
CA GLY A 56 4.60 2.48 -0.51
C GLY A 56 3.13 2.19 -0.80
N GLY A 57 2.19 2.90 -0.18
CA GLY A 57 0.75 2.71 -0.40
C GLY A 57 0.32 1.25 -0.22
N ALA A 58 -0.30 0.67 -1.24
CA ALA A 58 -0.75 -0.73 -1.22
C ALA A 58 0.40 -1.73 -0.98
N TYR A 59 1.61 -1.46 -1.50
CA TYR A 59 2.77 -2.29 -1.24
C TYR A 59 3.17 -2.23 0.24
N GLY A 60 3.15 -1.04 0.83
CA GLY A 60 3.40 -0.83 2.26
C GLY A 60 2.40 -1.57 3.17
N VAL A 61 1.12 -1.59 2.78
CA VAL A 61 0.09 -2.40 3.47
C VAL A 61 0.37 -3.89 3.37
N GLY A 62 0.82 -4.37 2.20
CA GLY A 62 1.25 -5.75 2.00
C GLY A 62 2.44 -6.14 2.89
N VAL A 63 3.42 -5.22 3.04
CA VAL A 63 4.54 -5.40 3.98
C VAL A 63 4.01 -5.51 5.41
N GLU A 64 3.12 -4.61 5.84
CA GLU A 64 2.53 -4.67 7.18
C GLU A 64 1.75 -5.98 7.45
N TYR A 65 0.98 -6.45 6.46
CA TYR A 65 0.33 -7.74 6.51
C TYR A 65 1.33 -8.89 6.71
N ALA A 66 2.43 -8.93 5.95
CA ALA A 66 3.44 -9.98 6.11
C ALA A 66 4.08 -9.94 7.51
N TYR A 67 4.41 -8.75 8.02
CA TYR A 67 4.97 -8.62 9.37
C TYR A 67 4.00 -9.10 10.45
N THR A 68 2.73 -8.71 10.39
CA THR A 68 1.75 -9.00 11.44
C THR A 68 1.20 -10.43 11.38
N MET A 69 0.88 -10.92 10.19
CA MET A 69 0.18 -12.19 10.02
C MET A 69 1.12 -13.37 9.77
N VAL A 70 2.29 -13.15 9.17
CA VAL A 70 3.26 -14.23 8.88
C VAL A 70 4.39 -14.24 9.90
N HIS A 71 4.92 -13.08 10.26
CA HIS A 71 6.02 -12.96 11.23
C HIS A 71 5.56 -12.68 12.66
N HIS A 72 4.25 -12.56 12.89
CA HIS A 72 3.63 -12.34 14.20
C HIS A 72 4.18 -11.10 14.94
N ALA A 73 4.69 -10.13 14.18
CA ALA A 73 5.16 -8.87 14.72
C ALA A 73 3.97 -8.00 15.20
N PRO A 74 4.17 -7.11 16.18
CA PRO A 74 3.13 -6.20 16.62
C PRO A 74 2.69 -5.27 15.49
N GLN A 75 1.40 -4.95 15.46
CA GLN A 75 0.81 -4.05 14.48
C GLN A 75 1.38 -2.63 14.64
N SER A 76 1.78 -2.02 13.53
CA SER A 76 2.39 -0.69 13.48
C SER A 76 1.38 0.47 13.54
N ALA A 77 0.07 0.17 13.57
CA ALA A 77 -0.98 1.19 13.60
C ALA A 77 -1.13 1.81 14.98
N GLN A 78 -1.05 3.14 15.06
CA GLN A 78 -1.19 3.90 16.30
C GLN A 78 -2.59 3.83 16.92
N LYS A 79 -3.63 3.61 16.10
CA LYS A 79 -5.01 3.41 16.55
C LYS A 79 -5.55 2.09 15.96
N PRO A 80 -5.34 0.96 16.65
CA PRO A 80 -5.80 -0.33 16.17
C PRO A 80 -7.31 -0.36 16.00
N GLN A 81 -7.78 -0.83 14.85
CA GLN A 81 -9.20 -1.10 14.67
C GLN A 81 -9.53 -2.41 15.40
N VAL A 82 -10.31 -2.31 16.47
CA VAL A 82 -10.76 -3.50 17.21
C VAL A 82 -11.99 -4.05 16.51
N VAL A 83 -11.84 -5.17 15.80
CA VAL A 83 -12.99 -5.95 15.35
C VAL A 83 -13.48 -6.77 16.54
N PRO A 84 -14.73 -6.57 17.01
CA PRO A 84 -15.30 -7.44 18.03
C PRO A 84 -15.27 -8.89 17.51
N LYS A 85 -14.72 -9.83 18.30
CA LYS A 85 -14.77 -11.24 17.94
C LYS A 85 -16.24 -11.67 17.81
N LYS A 86 -16.63 -12.13 16.62
CA LYS A 86 -17.93 -12.80 16.44
C LYS A 86 -17.95 -14.01 17.38
N VAL A 87 -18.87 -14.02 18.33
CA VAL A 87 -19.13 -15.18 19.18
C VAL A 87 -19.53 -16.33 18.26
N ALA A 88 -18.78 -17.44 18.33
CA ALA A 88 -19.12 -18.64 17.59
C ALA A 88 -20.37 -19.26 18.24
N GLY A 89 -21.54 -18.90 17.72
CA GLY A 89 -22.84 -19.39 18.18
C GLY A 89 -23.85 -19.35 17.04
N ASP A 90 -24.12 -20.55 16.53
CA ASP A 90 -25.38 -21.04 15.95
C ASP A 90 -25.94 -20.40 14.67
N GLY A 91 -25.80 -21.18 13.58
CA GLY A 91 -26.90 -21.61 12.72
C GLY A 91 -27.88 -20.57 12.15
N HIS A 92 -27.89 -20.46 10.81
CA HIS A 92 -29.04 -20.09 9.96
C HIS A 92 -29.70 -18.71 10.16
N GLY A 93 -29.52 -17.83 9.17
CA GLY A 93 -30.45 -16.73 8.95
C GLY A 93 -29.93 -15.64 8.02
N ARG A 94 -30.48 -15.56 6.81
CA ARG A 94 -30.38 -14.37 5.94
C ARG A 94 -30.98 -13.17 6.68
N GLY A 95 -30.22 -12.10 6.85
CA GLY A 95 -30.71 -10.85 7.45
C GLY A 95 -29.83 -9.69 7.03
N VAL A 96 -30.23 -9.01 5.96
CA VAL A 96 -29.72 -7.69 5.57
C VAL A 96 -30.10 -6.71 6.68
N THR A 97 -29.13 -6.14 7.39
CA THR A 97 -29.37 -5.00 8.28
C THR A 97 -28.99 -3.70 7.56
N PRO A 98 -29.89 -2.72 7.42
CA PRO A 98 -29.55 -1.45 6.80
C PRO A 98 -28.75 -0.60 7.79
N VAL A 99 -27.67 0.02 7.32
CA VAL A 99 -26.92 1.02 8.08
C VAL A 99 -27.76 2.29 8.15
N ALA A 100 -28.28 2.60 9.33
CA ALA A 100 -28.89 3.90 9.62
C ALA A 100 -27.79 4.89 9.99
N THR A 101 -27.56 5.89 9.13
CA THR A 101 -26.71 7.06 9.42
C THR A 101 -27.49 8.04 10.29
N PRO A 102 -26.99 8.48 11.47
CA PRO A 102 -27.62 9.57 12.20
C PRO A 102 -27.24 10.90 11.55
N ALA A 103 -28.25 11.65 11.12
CA ALA A 103 -28.13 13.04 10.70
C ALA A 103 -28.07 13.95 11.94
N ASN A 104 -27.00 14.73 12.06
CA ASN A 104 -26.82 15.75 13.09
C ASN A 104 -27.88 16.87 12.94
N ARG A 105 -28.48 17.28 14.06
CA ARG A 105 -29.07 18.61 14.27
C ARG A 105 -28.34 19.28 15.42
#